data_AF-A0ABD0UBZ2-F1
#
_entry.id   AF-A0ABD0UBZ2-F1
#
_cell.length_a   1.000
_cell.length_b   1.000
_cell.length_c   1.000
_cell.angle_alpha   90.00
_cell.angle_beta   90.00
_cell.angle_gamma   90.00
#
_symmetry.space_group_name_H-M   'P 1'
#
loop_
_entity.id
_entity.type
_entity.pdbx_description
1 polymer ?
#
loop_
_entity_poly.entity_id
_entity_poly.type
_entity_poly.pdbx_seq_one_letter_code
_entity_poly.pdbx_strand_id
1 'polypeptide(L)'
;MGDHGIECSAKPNSANLFLQIIENPDGTITRPFVPQIPPSDLIDGAAVRSRDIPLNPSSKTSLRLYLPSSSLQKLPIILFFHGGGFILFNSSSAPYHFFCEQMAQSLSALVLSLDYRLAPDHRLPAAYDDALDAILWLRDQAAADSSERDPWLASHADFDRFFIAGSSSGANMAFHAAIRIADLDLQPLKIAGILLNQPYLGGEERTKSEDDSENDVILPLRASDMMWRLALPLGADRDHEYSNPAAAMSVSKISQIRARCLIKGRKGDPLIDRQRQFVKVMEAAGVPVVGQLEEEGIHAIEIFDPAAAEAFFFAVKEFINA
;
A
#
# COMPACT_ATOMS: atom_id res chain seq x y z
N MET A 1 -52.10 1.83 25.83
CA MET A 1 -51.52 1.45 24.52
C MET A 1 -51.02 2.72 23.87
N GLY A 2 -49.71 2.90 23.87
CA GLY A 2 -49.03 4.05 23.28
C GLY A 2 -47.62 3.59 23.00
N ASP A 3 -47.45 2.90 21.88
CA ASP A 3 -46.19 2.34 21.43
C ASP A 3 -45.45 3.43 20.66
N HIS A 4 -44.41 3.98 21.26
CA HIS A 4 -43.50 4.93 20.60
C HIS A 4 -42.39 4.14 19.92
N GLY A 5 -42.66 3.70 18.69
CA GLY A 5 -41.64 3.18 17.78
C GLY A 5 -40.64 4.28 17.45
N ILE A 6 -39.44 4.16 18.00
CA ILE A 6 -38.27 4.94 17.58
C ILE A 6 -37.75 4.28 16.30
N GLU A 7 -38.08 4.86 15.14
CA GLU A 7 -37.38 4.54 13.89
C GLU A 7 -35.96 5.10 13.96
N CYS A 8 -35.01 4.23 14.31
CA CYS A 8 -33.59 4.50 14.16
C CYS A 8 -33.18 4.21 12.71
N SER A 9 -33.41 5.18 11.80
CA SER A 9 -32.77 5.15 10.48
C SER A 9 -31.34 5.69 10.61
N ALA A 10 -30.40 4.82 10.98
CA ALA A 10 -28.99 5.13 10.81
C ALA A 10 -28.74 5.34 9.30
N LYS A 11 -28.35 6.55 8.90
CA LYS A 11 -27.97 6.83 7.51
C LYS A 11 -26.82 5.89 7.13
N PRO A 12 -26.89 5.17 5.99
CA PRO A 12 -25.87 4.19 5.59
C PRO A 12 -24.44 4.78 5.46
N ASN A 13 -24.32 6.10 5.42
CA ASN A 13 -23.06 6.84 5.31
C ASN A 13 -22.25 6.97 6.62
N SER A 14 -22.78 6.61 7.80
CA SER A 14 -22.05 6.84 9.06
C SER A 14 -20.92 5.84 9.33
N ALA A 15 -20.87 4.70 8.63
CA ALA A 15 -19.89 3.64 8.89
C ALA A 15 -18.63 3.71 7.99
N ASN A 16 -18.67 4.41 6.85
CA ASN A 16 -17.52 4.48 5.96
C ASN A 16 -16.48 5.49 6.49
N LEU A 17 -15.24 5.03 6.67
CA LEU A 17 -14.17 5.83 7.28
C LEU A 17 -13.81 7.06 6.44
N PHE A 18 -13.76 6.95 5.11
CA PHE A 18 -13.40 8.07 4.25
C PHE A 18 -14.47 9.16 4.23
N LEU A 19 -15.75 8.79 4.37
CA LEU A 19 -16.86 9.74 4.47
C LEU A 19 -16.94 10.46 5.82
N GLN A 20 -16.12 10.07 6.81
CA GLN A 20 -16.00 10.77 8.10
C GLN A 20 -14.93 11.87 8.08
N ILE A 21 -14.21 12.04 6.97
CA ILE A 21 -13.23 13.12 6.80
C ILE A 21 -13.98 14.44 6.63
N ILE A 22 -13.59 15.45 7.41
CA ILE A 22 -14.19 16.78 7.36
C ILE A 22 -13.18 17.73 6.75
N GLU A 23 -13.58 18.43 5.68
CA GLU A 23 -12.81 19.53 5.12
C GLU A 23 -13.11 20.82 5.88
N ASN A 24 -12.06 21.43 6.43
CA ASN A 24 -12.17 22.65 7.21
C ASN A 24 -12.14 23.89 6.30
N PRO A 25 -12.75 25.02 6.72
CA PRO A 25 -12.76 26.26 5.93
C PRO A 25 -11.37 26.83 5.59
N ASP A 26 -10.34 26.45 6.33
CA ASP A 26 -8.94 26.87 6.12
C ASP A 26 -8.16 25.97 5.13
N GLY A 27 -8.83 24.97 4.54
CA GLY A 27 -8.23 24.04 3.59
C GLY A 27 -7.54 22.83 4.22
N THR A 28 -7.52 22.72 5.55
CA THR A 28 -7.06 21.51 6.26
C THR A 28 -8.17 20.44 6.32
N ILE A 29 -7.83 19.24 6.78
CA ILE A 29 -8.82 18.17 7.04
C ILE A 29 -8.77 17.70 8.48
N THR A 30 -9.93 17.33 9.02
CA THR A 30 -10.04 16.53 10.24
C THR A 30 -10.28 15.07 9.85
N ARG A 31 -9.37 14.20 10.30
CA ARG A 31 -9.39 12.76 10.03
C ARG A 31 -10.17 12.02 11.13
N PRO A 32 -10.89 10.94 10.80
CA PRO A 32 -11.52 10.08 11.80
C PRO A 32 -10.46 9.40 12.68
N PHE A 33 -10.89 9.00 13.88
CA PHE A 33 -10.05 8.21 14.77
C PHE A 33 -9.86 6.79 14.23
N VAL A 34 -8.60 6.36 14.16
CA VAL A 34 -8.22 4.97 13.88
C VAL A 34 -7.36 4.48 15.05
N PRO A 35 -7.70 3.35 15.68
CA PRO A 35 -6.88 2.78 16.75
C PRO A 35 -5.44 2.52 16.26
N GLN A 36 -4.47 2.86 17.10
CA GLN A 36 -3.05 2.59 16.86
C GLN A 36 -2.58 1.48 17.80
N ILE A 37 -1.75 0.58 17.28
CA ILE A 37 -1.16 -0.51 18.04
C ILE A 37 0.29 -0.12 18.35
N PRO A 38 0.77 -0.22 19.60
CA PRO A 38 2.19 -0.02 19.90
C PRO A 38 3.05 -1.15 19.30
N PRO A 39 4.35 -0.92 19.04
CA PRO A 39 5.26 -2.01 18.71
C PRO A 39 5.37 -2.99 19.88
N SER A 40 5.70 -4.26 19.59
CA SER A 40 5.76 -5.33 20.59
C SER A 40 7.02 -6.17 20.46
N ASP A 41 7.80 -6.24 21.54
CA ASP A 41 8.97 -7.12 21.67
C ASP A 41 8.62 -8.51 22.24
N LEU A 42 7.37 -8.74 22.66
CA LEU A 42 6.98 -9.93 23.40
C LEU A 42 6.90 -11.16 22.47
N ILE A 43 7.56 -12.24 22.89
CA ILE A 43 7.49 -13.58 22.28
C ILE A 43 6.45 -14.46 23.02
N ASP A 44 5.86 -13.97 24.11
CA ASP A 44 5.00 -14.77 25.00
C ASP A 44 3.60 -14.97 24.37
N GLY A 45 3.54 -15.88 23.40
CA GLY A 45 2.36 -16.22 22.61
C GLY A 45 2.25 -15.52 21.25
N ALA A 46 3.00 -14.44 20.99
CA ALA A 46 2.98 -13.73 19.71
C ALA A 46 3.96 -14.35 18.70
N ALA A 47 3.47 -14.61 17.48
CA ALA A 47 4.28 -15.21 16.42
C ALA A 47 5.24 -14.21 15.74
N VAL A 48 5.09 -12.91 15.99
CA VAL A 48 5.81 -11.82 15.30
C VAL A 48 6.16 -10.73 16.31
N ARG A 49 7.40 -10.23 16.24
CA ARG A 49 7.84 -9.04 16.99
C ARG A 49 7.78 -7.82 16.08
N SER A 50 7.52 -6.64 16.64
CA SER A 50 7.55 -5.38 15.90
C SER A 50 8.28 -4.26 16.63
N ARG A 51 8.95 -3.39 15.87
CA ARG A 51 9.59 -2.17 16.38
C ARG A 51 9.62 -1.06 15.35
N ASP A 52 9.68 0.17 15.83
CA ASP A 52 9.78 1.36 14.98
C ASP A 52 11.23 1.83 14.88
N ILE A 53 11.64 2.26 13.68
CA ILE A 53 12.92 2.92 13.43
C ILE A 53 12.68 4.24 12.71
N PRO A 54 13.40 5.33 13.08
CA PRO A 54 13.34 6.57 12.33
C PRO A 54 13.94 6.37 10.93
N LEU A 55 13.30 6.92 9.91
CA LEU A 55 13.80 6.89 8.53
C LEU A 55 14.44 8.24 8.19
N ASN A 56 13.65 9.31 8.20
CA ASN A 56 14.11 10.65 7.85
C ASN A 56 13.60 11.68 8.88
N PRO A 57 14.49 12.28 9.69
CA PRO A 57 14.10 13.27 10.70
C PRO A 57 13.45 14.53 10.12
N SER A 58 13.81 14.93 8.90
CA SER A 58 13.30 16.15 8.27
C SER A 58 11.84 16.00 7.81
N SER A 59 11.49 14.85 7.24
CA SER A 59 10.11 14.51 6.85
C SER A 59 9.34 13.80 7.98
N LYS A 60 10.01 13.48 9.09
CA LYS A 60 9.47 12.76 10.26
C LYS A 60 8.87 11.39 9.89
N THR A 61 9.43 10.73 8.88
CA THR A 61 9.01 9.39 8.46
C THR A 61 9.72 8.33 9.28
N SER A 62 9.08 7.17 9.40
CA SER A 62 9.59 6.01 10.13
C SER A 62 9.23 4.71 9.41
N LEU A 63 9.88 3.61 9.81
CA LEU A 63 9.53 2.26 9.37
C LEU A 63 9.13 1.46 10.59
N ARG A 64 8.00 0.75 10.51
CA ARG A 64 7.68 -0.32 11.45
C ARG A 64 8.15 -1.65 10.89
N LEU A 65 9.06 -2.30 11.58
CA LEU A 65 9.58 -3.61 11.23
C LEU A 65 8.72 -4.69 11.89
N TYR A 66 8.49 -5.79 11.19
CA TYR A 66 7.82 -6.99 11.68
C TYR A 66 8.72 -8.19 11.40
N LEU A 67 9.20 -8.82 12.47
CA LEU A 67 10.06 -9.98 12.42
C LEU A 67 9.27 -11.20 12.90
N PRO A 68 8.95 -12.15 12.02
CA PRO A 68 8.33 -13.39 12.44
C PRO A 68 9.30 -14.20 13.30
N SER A 69 8.75 -15.04 14.18
CA SER A 69 9.53 -16.04 14.90
C SER A 69 10.24 -16.94 13.90
N SER A 70 11.52 -16.67 13.68
CA SER A 70 12.27 -17.19 12.54
C SER A 70 13.05 -18.44 12.88
N SER A 71 13.14 -19.30 11.87
CA SER A 71 14.09 -20.40 11.74
C SER A 71 15.52 -19.91 11.44
N LEU A 72 16.47 -20.84 11.31
CA LEU A 72 17.91 -20.59 11.08
C LEU A 72 18.25 -19.90 9.73
N GLN A 73 17.29 -19.65 8.85
CA GLN A 73 17.52 -19.12 7.50
C GLN A 73 17.30 -17.60 7.40
N LYS A 74 17.94 -16.95 6.42
CA LYS A 74 17.66 -15.55 6.05
C LYS A 74 16.29 -15.44 5.38
N LEU A 75 15.60 -14.33 5.64
CA LEU A 75 14.23 -14.05 5.25
C LEU A 75 14.19 -13.04 4.10
N PRO A 76 13.27 -13.19 3.12
CA PRO A 76 12.99 -12.14 2.16
C PRO A 76 12.55 -10.85 2.87
N ILE A 77 12.85 -9.71 2.26
CA ILE A 77 12.47 -8.38 2.75
C ILE A 77 11.26 -7.90 1.97
N ILE A 78 10.22 -7.43 2.65
CA ILE A 78 9.07 -6.79 2.01
C ILE A 78 8.97 -5.35 2.54
N LEU A 79 9.24 -4.36 1.69
CA LEU A 79 8.89 -2.97 1.98
C LEU A 79 7.43 -2.74 1.59
N PHE A 80 6.58 -2.51 2.57
CA PHE A 80 5.14 -2.38 2.42
C PHE A 80 4.68 -0.93 2.57
N PHE A 81 3.81 -0.50 1.66
CA PHE A 81 3.12 0.79 1.69
C PHE A 81 1.64 0.56 1.99
N HIS A 82 1.14 1.16 3.06
CA HIS A 82 -0.27 1.06 3.42
C HIS A 82 -1.17 1.84 2.44
N GLY A 83 -2.44 1.44 2.35
CA GLY A 83 -3.47 2.18 1.63
C GLY A 83 -4.08 3.28 2.50
N GLY A 84 -5.14 3.92 1.99
CA GLY A 84 -5.79 5.07 2.66
C GLY A 84 -5.97 6.30 1.77
N GLY A 85 -5.90 6.14 0.45
CA GLY A 85 -6.07 7.23 -0.52
C GLY A 85 -5.08 8.38 -0.33
N PHE A 86 -3.87 8.07 0.17
CA PHE A 86 -2.82 9.03 0.56
C PHE A 86 -3.16 9.99 1.71
N ILE A 87 -4.37 9.92 2.27
CA ILE A 87 -4.84 10.89 3.27
C ILE A 87 -5.14 10.28 4.63
N LEU A 88 -5.23 8.95 4.74
CA LEU A 88 -5.50 8.21 5.98
C LEU A 88 -4.48 7.12 6.28
N PHE A 89 -4.52 6.70 7.55
CA PHE A 89 -3.70 5.66 8.18
C PHE A 89 -2.23 6.02 8.36
N ASN A 90 -1.53 5.17 9.09
CA ASN A 90 -0.10 5.15 9.30
C ASN A 90 0.34 3.70 9.55
N SER A 91 1.64 3.46 9.65
CA SER A 91 2.20 2.10 9.89
C SER A 91 1.70 1.43 11.17
N SER A 92 1.27 2.22 12.17
CA SER A 92 0.75 1.74 13.45
C SER A 92 -0.77 1.53 13.50
N SER A 93 -1.49 1.95 12.46
CA SER A 93 -2.95 1.86 12.41
C SER A 93 -3.38 0.41 12.44
N ALA A 94 -4.30 0.05 13.35
CA ALA A 94 -4.65 -1.34 13.65
C ALA A 94 -4.92 -2.22 12.41
N PRO A 95 -5.68 -1.79 11.39
CA PRO A 95 -5.91 -2.60 10.20
C PRO A 95 -4.62 -3.00 9.47
N TYR A 96 -3.69 -2.05 9.29
CA TYR A 96 -2.42 -2.32 8.63
C TYR A 96 -1.40 -2.97 9.56
N HIS A 97 -1.49 -2.72 10.86
CA HIS A 97 -0.62 -3.38 11.83
C HIS A 97 -0.84 -4.90 11.81
N PHE A 98 -2.09 -5.34 11.95
CA PHE A 98 -2.44 -6.75 11.95
C PHE A 98 -2.25 -7.39 10.56
N PHE A 99 -2.45 -6.64 9.48
CA PHE A 99 -2.15 -7.12 8.14
C PHE A 99 -0.65 -7.38 7.94
N CYS A 100 0.22 -6.45 8.37
CA CYS A 100 1.67 -6.62 8.27
C CYS A 100 2.19 -7.73 9.21
N GLU A 101 1.59 -7.90 10.38
CA GLU A 101 1.90 -9.00 11.29
C GLU A 101 1.59 -10.36 10.64
N GLN A 102 0.38 -10.51 10.10
CA GLN A 102 0.00 -11.73 9.38
C GLN A 102 0.85 -11.95 8.11
N MET A 103 1.21 -10.87 7.40
CA MET A 103 2.09 -10.94 6.24
C MET A 103 3.47 -11.49 6.61
N ALA A 104 4.07 -10.96 7.67
CA ALA A 104 5.36 -11.41 8.18
C ALA A 104 5.33 -12.91 8.54
N GLN A 105 4.27 -13.34 9.22
CA GLN A 105 4.09 -14.73 9.63
C GLN A 105 3.87 -15.67 8.43
N SER A 106 2.85 -15.41 7.60
CA SER A 106 2.41 -16.30 6.52
C SER A 106 3.45 -16.45 5.41
N LEU A 107 4.19 -15.38 5.13
CA LEU A 107 5.22 -15.34 4.10
C LEU A 107 6.61 -15.69 4.62
N SER A 108 6.78 -15.81 5.95
CA SER A 108 8.10 -15.94 6.59
C SER A 108 9.06 -14.87 6.07
N ALA A 109 8.65 -13.61 6.18
CA ALA A 109 9.34 -12.46 5.61
C ALA A 109 9.59 -11.39 6.68
N LEU A 110 10.68 -10.64 6.55
CA LEU A 110 10.89 -9.42 7.31
C LEU A 110 10.15 -8.27 6.62
N VAL A 111 9.05 -7.82 7.22
CA VAL A 111 8.19 -6.77 6.65
C VAL A 111 8.57 -5.42 7.24
N LEU A 112 8.78 -4.42 6.38
CA LEU A 112 9.04 -3.03 6.74
C LEU A 112 7.87 -2.19 6.25
N SER A 113 7.01 -1.74 7.15
CA SER A 113 5.85 -0.89 6.84
C SER A 113 6.24 0.58 6.95
N LEU A 114 6.18 1.32 5.85
CA LEU A 114 6.54 2.74 5.82
C LEU A 114 5.42 3.61 6.39
N ASP A 115 5.80 4.47 7.33
CA ASP A 115 4.98 5.60 7.79
C ASP A 115 5.32 6.85 6.97
N TYR A 116 4.58 7.06 5.89
CA TYR A 116 4.81 8.12 4.91
C TYR A 116 3.96 9.37 5.18
N ARG A 117 4.36 10.50 4.62
CA ARG A 117 3.63 11.77 4.78
C ARG A 117 2.28 11.75 4.06
N LEU A 118 1.24 12.22 4.74
CA LEU A 118 -0.13 12.23 4.22
C LEU A 118 -0.52 13.56 3.57
N ALA A 119 -1.37 13.47 2.56
CA ALA A 119 -2.08 14.59 2.00
C ALA A 119 -3.28 15.00 2.88
N PRO A 120 -3.79 16.24 2.77
CA PRO A 120 -3.31 17.33 1.91
C PRO A 120 -2.09 18.09 2.46
N ASP A 121 -1.69 17.82 3.71
CA ASP A 121 -0.54 18.46 4.36
C ASP A 121 0.75 18.30 3.53
N HIS A 122 0.89 17.13 2.92
CA HIS A 122 1.97 16.79 1.99
C HIS A 122 1.38 16.10 0.75
N ARG A 123 0.93 16.90 -0.22
CA ARG A 123 0.45 16.41 -1.53
C ARG A 123 1.52 15.59 -2.25
N LEU A 124 1.08 14.73 -3.17
CA LEU A 124 1.97 14.03 -4.09
C LEU A 124 2.83 15.05 -4.85
N PRO A 125 4.15 14.80 -4.99
CA PRO A 125 4.83 13.50 -4.85
C PRO A 125 5.40 13.13 -3.47
N ALA A 126 5.07 13.83 -2.38
CA ALA A 126 5.75 13.63 -1.09
C ALA A 126 5.83 12.16 -0.63
N ALA A 127 4.73 11.40 -0.75
CA ALA A 127 4.72 9.98 -0.41
C ALA A 127 5.65 9.14 -1.31
N TYR A 128 5.81 9.49 -2.59
CA TYR A 128 6.73 8.81 -3.50
C TYR A 128 8.20 9.14 -3.19
N ASP A 129 8.47 10.36 -2.72
CA ASP A 129 9.79 10.72 -2.21
C ASP A 129 10.12 9.92 -0.95
N ASP A 130 9.16 9.76 -0.04
CA ASP A 130 9.33 8.95 1.19
C ASP A 130 9.55 7.46 0.87
N ALA A 131 8.89 6.93 -0.15
CA ALA A 131 9.10 5.57 -0.64
C ALA A 131 10.51 5.39 -1.22
N LEU A 132 11.02 6.38 -1.95
CA LEU A 132 12.39 6.38 -2.46
C LEU A 132 13.41 6.42 -1.31
N ASP A 133 13.20 7.29 -0.31
CA ASP A 133 14.03 7.36 0.90
C ASP A 133 14.13 5.99 1.59
N ALA A 134 13.01 5.26 1.73
CA ALA A 134 12.99 3.94 2.34
C ALA A 134 13.78 2.89 1.55
N ILE A 135 13.72 2.93 0.22
CA ILE A 135 14.48 2.02 -0.65
C ILE A 135 15.98 2.33 -0.60
N LEU A 136 16.35 3.61 -0.67
CA LEU A 136 17.74 4.04 -0.56
C LEU A 136 18.33 3.70 0.81
N TRP A 137 17.55 3.88 1.88
CA TRP A 137 17.94 3.43 3.21
C TRP A 137 18.18 1.92 3.25
N LEU A 138 17.30 1.11 2.67
CA LEU A 138 17.50 -0.35 2.59
C LEU A 138 18.74 -0.75 1.79
N ARG A 139 19.03 -0.04 0.69
CA ARG A 139 20.28 -0.23 -0.08
C ARG A 139 21.49 0.04 0.80
N ASP A 140 21.48 1.15 1.53
CA ASP A 140 22.59 1.55 2.40
C ASP A 140 22.77 0.53 3.54
N GLN A 141 21.68 0.00 4.10
CA GLN A 141 21.73 -1.13 5.04
C GLN A 141 22.36 -2.39 4.42
N ALA A 142 22.06 -2.69 3.15
CA ALA A 142 22.63 -3.84 2.44
C ALA A 142 24.14 -3.67 2.21
N ALA A 143 24.60 -2.45 1.92
CA ALA A 143 26.00 -2.12 1.68
C ALA A 143 26.82 -1.96 2.97
N ALA A 144 26.19 -1.61 4.08
CA ALA A 144 26.85 -1.39 5.36
C ALA A 144 27.45 -2.67 5.95
N ASP A 145 28.53 -2.50 6.72
CA ASP A 145 29.09 -3.55 7.56
C ASP A 145 28.07 -4.04 8.59
N SER A 146 28.18 -5.31 8.99
CA SER A 146 27.20 -5.92 9.90
C SER A 146 27.06 -5.23 11.25
N SER A 147 28.10 -4.50 11.71
CA SER A 147 28.08 -3.74 12.96
C SER A 147 27.35 -2.40 12.86
N GLU A 148 27.19 -1.86 11.66
CA GLU A 148 26.49 -0.58 11.40
C GLU A 148 25.06 -0.78 10.90
N ARG A 149 24.78 -1.99 10.40
CA ARG A 149 23.45 -2.41 9.96
C ARG A 149 22.50 -2.58 11.14
N ASP A 150 21.23 -2.29 10.90
CA ASP A 150 20.14 -2.60 11.81
C ASP A 150 20.20 -4.09 12.26
N PRO A 151 20.08 -4.40 13.57
CA PRO A 151 20.31 -5.76 14.08
C PRO A 151 19.40 -6.83 13.47
N TRP A 152 18.15 -6.49 13.13
CA TRP A 152 17.23 -7.44 12.51
C TRP A 152 17.61 -7.69 11.06
N LEU A 153 17.98 -6.64 10.32
CA LEU A 153 18.50 -6.79 8.96
C LEU A 153 19.82 -7.57 8.96
N ALA A 154 20.74 -7.28 9.88
CA ALA A 154 22.02 -7.99 10.02
C ALA A 154 21.85 -9.48 10.31
N SER A 155 20.89 -9.83 11.17
CA SER A 155 20.69 -11.21 11.63
C SER A 155 19.77 -12.01 10.71
N HIS A 156 18.76 -11.37 10.09
CA HIS A 156 17.67 -12.08 9.43
C HIS A 156 17.46 -11.76 7.96
N ALA A 157 17.93 -10.63 7.41
CA ALA A 157 17.57 -10.25 6.05
C ALA A 157 18.37 -10.98 4.96
N ASP A 158 17.66 -11.35 3.89
CA ASP A 158 18.18 -11.73 2.58
C ASP A 158 18.01 -10.55 1.60
N PHE A 159 19.10 -9.82 1.35
CA PHE A 159 19.10 -8.65 0.47
C PHE A 159 19.02 -9.00 -1.03
N ASP A 160 19.14 -10.28 -1.39
CA ASP A 160 18.92 -10.75 -2.76
C ASP A 160 17.42 -10.99 -3.04
N ARG A 161 16.58 -11.02 -2.00
CA ARG A 161 15.13 -11.27 -2.06
C ARG A 161 14.35 -10.09 -1.50
N PHE A 162 14.52 -8.92 -2.11
CA PHE A 162 13.78 -7.72 -1.75
C PHE A 162 12.54 -7.51 -2.62
N PHE A 163 11.40 -7.25 -1.98
CA PHE A 163 10.11 -7.01 -2.61
C PHE A 163 9.55 -5.65 -2.22
N ILE A 164 8.99 -4.94 -3.19
CA ILE A 164 8.24 -3.70 -2.96
C ILE A 164 6.76 -4.04 -3.04
N ALA A 165 5.99 -3.71 -2.01
CA ALA A 165 4.60 -4.09 -1.91
C ALA A 165 3.72 -2.92 -1.46
N GLY A 166 2.45 -2.94 -1.83
CA GLY A 166 1.48 -2.05 -1.23
C GLY A 166 0.04 -2.47 -1.50
N SER A 167 -0.88 -1.83 -0.81
CA SER A 167 -2.33 -1.99 -1.00
C SER A 167 -2.98 -0.65 -1.33
N SER A 168 -3.92 -0.60 -2.28
CA SER A 168 -4.64 0.62 -2.63
C SER A 168 -3.68 1.77 -3.02
N SER A 169 -3.72 2.92 -2.33
CA SER A 169 -2.77 4.02 -2.54
C SER A 169 -1.32 3.59 -2.33
N GLY A 170 -1.05 2.65 -1.44
CA GLY A 170 0.28 2.08 -1.26
C GLY A 170 0.72 1.23 -2.46
N ALA A 171 -0.18 0.55 -3.16
CA ALA A 171 0.16 -0.13 -4.41
C ALA A 171 0.46 0.89 -5.53
N ASN A 172 -0.24 2.02 -5.57
CA ASN A 172 0.15 3.14 -6.43
C ASN A 172 1.57 3.65 -6.08
N MET A 173 1.88 3.83 -4.79
CA MET A 173 3.25 4.18 -4.35
C MET A 173 4.29 3.14 -4.77
N ALA A 174 4.00 1.85 -4.64
CA ALA A 174 4.90 0.76 -5.03
C ALA A 174 5.24 0.81 -6.53
N PHE A 175 4.24 1.09 -7.38
CA PHE A 175 4.45 1.31 -8.80
C PHE A 175 5.35 2.52 -9.07
N HIS A 176 5.03 3.69 -8.50
CA HIS A 176 5.84 4.90 -8.72
C HIS A 176 7.25 4.80 -8.13
N ALA A 177 7.44 4.06 -7.03
CA ALA A 177 8.75 3.76 -6.48
C ALA A 177 9.58 2.92 -7.48
N ALA A 178 8.99 1.88 -8.07
CA ALA A 178 9.64 1.08 -9.10
C ALA A 178 10.05 1.90 -10.33
N ILE A 179 9.21 2.86 -10.75
CA ILE A 179 9.55 3.80 -11.83
C ILE A 179 10.74 4.70 -11.46
N ARG A 180 10.79 5.19 -10.21
CA ARG A 180 11.82 6.14 -9.74
C ARG A 180 13.19 5.51 -9.54
N ILE A 181 13.23 4.23 -9.19
CA ILE A 181 14.48 3.50 -8.96
C ILE A 181 15.01 2.80 -10.21
N ALA A 182 14.27 2.81 -11.32
CA ALA A 182 14.61 2.03 -12.50
C ALA A 182 15.96 2.42 -13.14
N ASP A 183 16.39 3.66 -12.97
CA ASP A 183 17.67 4.19 -13.48
C ASP A 183 18.73 4.33 -12.37
N LEU A 184 18.49 3.80 -11.16
CA LEU A 184 19.41 3.88 -10.02
C LEU A 184 20.18 2.57 -9.83
N ASP A 185 21.43 2.68 -9.39
CA ASP A 185 22.17 1.53 -8.89
C ASP A 185 21.76 1.24 -7.44
N LEU A 186 21.13 0.08 -7.26
CA LEU A 186 20.70 -0.43 -5.96
C LEU A 186 21.62 -1.51 -5.40
N GLN A 187 22.72 -1.88 -6.07
CA GLN A 187 23.60 -2.91 -5.53
C GLN A 187 24.12 -2.53 -4.13
N PRO A 188 24.20 -3.48 -3.18
CA PRO A 188 23.96 -4.92 -3.35
C PRO A 188 22.49 -5.37 -3.16
N LEU A 189 21.53 -4.46 -2.97
CA LEU A 189 20.10 -4.78 -2.83
C LEU A 189 19.50 -5.20 -4.19
N LYS A 190 18.88 -6.38 -4.26
CA LYS A 190 18.24 -6.89 -5.49
C LYS A 190 16.73 -6.98 -5.36
N ILE A 191 16.02 -6.29 -6.25
CA ILE A 191 14.56 -6.35 -6.33
C ILE A 191 14.16 -7.67 -7.00
N ALA A 192 13.56 -8.59 -6.23
CA ALA A 192 13.06 -9.87 -6.69
C ALA A 192 11.61 -9.80 -7.23
N GLY A 193 10.85 -8.78 -6.85
CA GLY A 193 9.50 -8.56 -7.37
C GLY A 193 8.77 -7.36 -6.78
N ILE A 194 7.66 -7.01 -7.41
CA ILE A 194 6.76 -5.92 -6.99
C ILE A 194 5.36 -6.48 -6.82
N LEU A 195 4.68 -6.10 -5.73
CA LEU A 195 3.35 -6.59 -5.38
C LEU A 195 2.37 -5.42 -5.30
N LEU A 196 1.47 -5.33 -6.27
CA LEU A 196 0.48 -4.27 -6.40
C LEU A 196 -0.90 -4.85 -6.08
N ASN A 197 -1.33 -4.73 -4.82
CA ASN A 197 -2.66 -5.17 -4.42
C ASN A 197 -3.67 -4.03 -4.60
N GLN A 198 -4.61 -4.23 -5.53
CA GLN A 198 -5.70 -3.30 -5.83
C GLN A 198 -5.21 -1.85 -6.02
N PRO A 199 -4.27 -1.59 -6.96
CA PRO A 199 -3.66 -0.28 -7.11
C PRO A 199 -4.72 0.82 -7.24
N TYR A 200 -4.56 1.87 -6.42
CA TYR A 200 -5.44 3.02 -6.44
C TYR A 200 -5.11 3.91 -7.65
N LEU A 201 -6.00 3.88 -8.62
CA LEU A 201 -5.88 4.52 -9.93
C LEU A 201 -7.11 5.38 -10.16
N GLY A 202 -6.99 6.40 -10.99
CA GLY A 202 -8.05 7.34 -11.32
C GLY A 202 -7.98 7.78 -12.78
N GLY A 203 -8.78 8.78 -13.09
CA GLY A 203 -8.92 9.44 -14.40
C GLY A 203 -10.18 10.31 -14.39
N GLU A 204 -10.26 11.29 -15.28
CA GLU A 204 -11.44 12.16 -15.34
C GLU A 204 -12.64 11.46 -15.97
N GLU A 205 -12.42 10.72 -17.06
CA GLU A 205 -13.45 9.86 -17.64
C GLU A 205 -13.71 8.67 -16.72
N ARG A 206 -14.98 8.45 -16.38
CA ARG A 206 -15.40 7.35 -15.52
C ARG A 206 -15.43 6.04 -16.28
N THR A 207 -14.89 5.02 -15.64
CA THR A 207 -15.12 3.64 -16.04
C THR A 207 -16.48 3.17 -15.56
N LYS A 208 -16.99 2.09 -16.13
CA LYS A 208 -18.28 1.53 -15.73
C LYS A 208 -18.29 1.13 -14.24
N SER A 209 -17.22 0.50 -13.76
CA SER A 209 -17.13 0.10 -12.35
C SER A 209 -17.14 1.29 -11.37
N GLU A 210 -16.68 2.47 -11.80
CA GLU A 210 -16.73 3.69 -10.99
C GLU A 210 -18.11 4.35 -11.01
N ASP A 211 -18.78 4.42 -12.16
CA ASP A 211 -20.15 4.96 -12.24
C ASP A 211 -21.12 4.16 -11.36
N ASP A 212 -20.87 2.85 -11.22
CA ASP A 212 -21.68 1.94 -10.40
C ASP A 212 -21.32 2.00 -8.89
N SER A 213 -20.40 2.89 -8.45
CA SER A 213 -19.82 2.87 -7.08
C SER A 213 -20.26 4.01 -6.14
N GLU A 214 -21.29 4.79 -6.47
CA GLU A 214 -21.75 5.92 -5.64
C GLU A 214 -22.01 5.52 -4.16
N ASN A 215 -22.53 4.31 -3.95
CA ASN A 215 -22.84 3.75 -2.63
C ASN A 215 -21.92 2.60 -2.22
N ASP A 216 -20.72 2.46 -2.82
CA ASP A 216 -19.78 1.42 -2.41
C ASP A 216 -19.43 1.55 -0.92
N VAL A 217 -19.32 0.41 -0.24
CA VAL A 217 -19.18 0.36 1.22
C VAL A 217 -17.78 0.75 1.70
N ILE A 218 -16.75 0.56 0.87
CA ILE A 218 -15.36 0.88 1.22
C ILE A 218 -14.90 2.14 0.48
N LEU A 219 -15.10 2.20 -0.83
CA LEU A 219 -14.60 3.25 -1.70
C LEU A 219 -15.72 3.90 -2.54
N PRO A 220 -16.67 4.61 -1.90
CA PRO A 220 -17.70 5.33 -2.63
C PRO A 220 -17.09 6.37 -3.57
N LEU A 221 -17.67 6.55 -4.76
CA LEU A 221 -17.15 7.44 -5.81
C LEU A 221 -16.75 8.83 -5.31
N ARG A 222 -17.65 9.50 -4.58
CA ARG A 222 -17.39 10.82 -3.98
C ARG A 222 -16.22 10.86 -3.01
N ALA A 223 -15.95 9.77 -2.30
CA ALA A 223 -14.80 9.67 -1.40
C ALA A 223 -13.52 9.55 -2.21
N SER A 224 -13.51 8.76 -3.28
CA SER A 224 -12.37 8.66 -4.20
C SER A 224 -12.04 10.00 -4.84
N ASP A 225 -13.05 10.74 -5.30
CA ASP A 225 -12.91 12.09 -5.86
C ASP A 225 -12.28 13.08 -4.88
N MET A 226 -12.78 13.10 -3.64
CA MET A 226 -12.22 13.92 -2.56
C MET A 226 -10.76 13.53 -2.29
N MET A 227 -10.45 12.23 -2.18
CA MET A 227 -9.10 11.75 -1.92
C MET A 227 -8.12 12.18 -3.03
N TRP A 228 -8.50 12.03 -4.30
CA TRP A 228 -7.65 12.47 -5.41
C TRP A 228 -7.44 13.99 -5.41
N ARG A 229 -8.51 14.78 -5.21
CA ARG A 229 -8.39 16.25 -5.13
C ARG A 229 -7.50 16.70 -3.97
N LEU A 230 -7.50 15.99 -2.85
CA LEU A 230 -6.64 16.30 -1.70
C LEU A 230 -5.20 15.82 -1.90
N ALA A 231 -4.99 14.71 -2.61
CA ALA A 231 -3.68 14.10 -2.80
C ALA A 231 -2.87 14.69 -3.95
N LEU A 232 -3.50 15.02 -5.08
CA LEU A 232 -2.81 15.49 -6.27
C LEU A 232 -2.20 16.89 -6.09
N PRO A 233 -1.21 17.28 -6.91
CA PRO A 233 -0.73 18.66 -6.98
C PRO A 233 -1.89 19.65 -7.17
N LEU A 234 -1.76 20.85 -6.61
CA LEU A 234 -2.77 21.89 -6.79
C LEU A 234 -2.94 22.24 -8.27
N GLY A 235 -4.18 22.22 -8.75
CA GLY A 235 -4.53 22.50 -10.14
C GLY A 235 -4.43 21.29 -11.08
N ALA A 236 -3.96 20.13 -10.61
CA ALA A 236 -4.03 18.89 -11.36
C ALA A 236 -5.43 18.26 -11.30
N ASP A 237 -5.82 17.59 -12.38
CA ASP A 237 -6.98 16.71 -12.44
C ASP A 237 -6.54 15.23 -12.33
N ARG A 238 -7.49 14.29 -12.38
CA ARG A 238 -7.19 12.86 -12.21
C ARG A 238 -6.54 12.22 -13.42
N ASP A 239 -6.39 12.92 -14.54
CA ASP A 239 -5.58 12.45 -15.67
C ASP A 239 -4.09 12.73 -15.50
N HIS A 240 -3.69 13.38 -14.39
CA HIS A 240 -2.30 13.45 -13.97
C HIS A 240 -1.67 12.06 -13.83
N GLU A 241 -0.38 11.90 -14.17
CA GLU A 241 0.36 10.63 -14.16
C GLU A 241 0.39 9.88 -12.83
N TYR A 242 0.09 10.56 -11.73
CA TYR A 242 0.03 9.99 -10.37
C TYR A 242 -1.29 9.26 -10.11
N SER A 243 -2.34 9.64 -10.84
CA SER A 243 -3.67 9.07 -10.75
C SER A 243 -3.94 8.15 -11.94
N ASN A 244 -3.63 8.59 -13.16
CA ASN A 244 -3.89 7.85 -14.40
C ASN A 244 -2.60 7.51 -15.17
N PRO A 245 -1.71 6.67 -14.61
CA PRO A 245 -0.47 6.31 -15.28
C PRO A 245 -0.72 5.57 -16.61
N ALA A 246 -1.84 4.85 -16.74
CA ALA A 246 -2.19 4.15 -17.97
C ALA A 246 -2.40 5.08 -19.17
N ALA A 247 -2.95 6.29 -18.93
CA ALA A 247 -3.16 7.29 -19.98
C ALA A 247 -1.99 8.28 -20.11
N ALA A 248 -1.36 8.66 -18.99
CA ALA A 248 -0.43 9.78 -18.96
C ALA A 248 1.06 9.38 -19.03
N MET A 249 1.43 8.15 -18.65
CA MET A 249 2.83 7.71 -18.73
C MET A 249 3.15 7.06 -20.08
N SER A 250 4.35 7.35 -20.60
CA SER A 250 4.81 6.71 -21.84
C SER A 250 5.19 5.24 -21.60
N VAL A 251 4.99 4.43 -22.64
CA VAL A 251 5.43 3.02 -22.66
C VAL A 251 6.93 2.90 -22.35
N SER A 252 7.75 3.83 -22.85
CA SER A 252 9.19 3.83 -22.58
C SER A 252 9.49 3.98 -21.09
N LYS A 253 8.74 4.80 -20.35
CA LYS A 253 8.93 4.99 -18.91
C LYS A 253 8.54 3.73 -18.14
N ILE A 254 7.41 3.12 -18.47
CA ILE A 254 6.93 1.89 -17.82
C ILE A 254 7.86 0.71 -18.11
N SER A 255 8.39 0.61 -19.34
CA SER A 255 9.32 -0.46 -19.75
C SER A 255 10.66 -0.48 -18.99
N GLN A 256 10.95 0.57 -18.22
CA GLN A 256 12.12 0.60 -17.34
C GLN A 256 11.95 -0.36 -16.14
N ILE A 257 10.72 -0.74 -15.77
CA ILE A 257 10.47 -1.72 -14.71
C ILE A 257 10.88 -3.11 -15.23
N ARG A 258 11.96 -3.66 -14.66
CA ARG A 258 12.48 -5.00 -15.02
C ARG A 258 12.05 -6.11 -14.09
N ALA A 259 11.73 -5.76 -12.84
CA ALA A 259 11.23 -6.72 -11.87
C ALA A 259 9.85 -7.24 -12.28
N ARG A 260 9.58 -8.51 -11.97
CA ARG A 260 8.24 -9.08 -12.14
C ARG A 260 7.24 -8.42 -11.18
N CYS A 261 6.00 -8.31 -11.63
CA CYS A 261 4.92 -7.65 -10.92
C CYS A 261 3.74 -8.60 -10.70
N LEU A 262 3.37 -8.86 -9.45
CA LEU A 262 2.08 -9.44 -9.11
C LEU A 262 1.06 -8.30 -8.98
N ILE A 263 -0.01 -8.32 -9.78
CA ILE A 263 -1.08 -7.32 -9.71
C ILE A 263 -2.37 -8.04 -9.34
N LYS A 264 -2.89 -7.77 -8.14
CA LYS A 264 -4.14 -8.35 -7.66
C LYS A 264 -5.27 -7.34 -7.73
N GLY A 265 -6.46 -7.81 -8.07
CA GLY A 265 -7.70 -7.04 -8.14
C GLY A 265 -8.88 -7.88 -7.70
N ARG A 266 -10.03 -7.23 -7.48
CA ARG A 266 -11.29 -7.89 -7.12
C ARG A 266 -12.39 -7.37 -8.01
N LYS A 267 -13.32 -8.23 -8.43
CA LYS A 267 -14.42 -7.84 -9.31
C LYS A 267 -15.35 -6.78 -8.73
N GLY A 268 -15.55 -6.78 -7.41
CA GLY A 268 -16.36 -5.79 -6.71
C GLY A 268 -15.58 -4.55 -6.27
N ASP A 269 -14.33 -4.38 -6.71
CA ASP A 269 -13.58 -3.13 -6.49
C ASP A 269 -14.06 -2.06 -7.47
N PRO A 270 -14.46 -0.85 -7.01
CA PRO A 270 -14.80 0.27 -7.90
C PRO A 270 -13.75 0.59 -8.96
N LEU A 271 -12.47 0.29 -8.69
CA LEU A 271 -11.35 0.60 -9.58
C LEU A 271 -10.96 -0.56 -10.50
N ILE A 272 -11.71 -1.66 -10.51
CA ILE A 272 -11.31 -2.88 -11.22
C ILE A 272 -11.09 -2.65 -12.72
N ASP A 273 -11.90 -1.80 -13.37
CA ASP A 273 -11.72 -1.51 -14.80
C ASP A 273 -10.42 -0.74 -15.05
N ARG A 274 -10.04 0.18 -14.16
CA ARG A 274 -8.73 0.85 -14.22
C ARG A 274 -7.58 -0.12 -13.96
N GLN A 275 -7.73 -1.03 -13.00
CA GLN A 275 -6.73 -2.07 -12.71
C GLN A 275 -6.52 -2.99 -13.91
N ARG A 276 -7.60 -3.38 -14.62
CA ARG A 276 -7.53 -4.16 -15.87
C ARG A 276 -6.85 -3.38 -16.99
N GLN A 277 -7.16 -2.10 -17.17
CA GLN A 277 -6.49 -1.25 -18.15
C GLN A 277 -5.00 -1.11 -17.83
N PHE A 278 -4.67 -0.90 -16.56
CA PHE A 278 -3.30 -0.77 -16.08
C PHE A 278 -2.47 -2.03 -16.31
N VAL A 279 -3.01 -3.23 -16.03
CA VAL A 279 -2.34 -4.50 -16.36
C VAL A 279 -2.01 -4.58 -17.85
N LYS A 280 -2.95 -4.25 -18.74
CA LYS A 280 -2.71 -4.27 -20.19
C LYS A 280 -1.59 -3.32 -20.61
N VAL A 281 -1.53 -2.13 -20.02
CA VAL A 281 -0.47 -1.15 -20.30
C VAL A 281 0.89 -1.66 -19.81
N MET A 282 0.94 -2.24 -18.62
CA MET A 282 2.16 -2.84 -18.06
C MET A 282 2.69 -3.98 -18.93
N GLU A 283 1.80 -4.89 -19.37
CA GLU A 283 2.13 -5.99 -20.27
C GLU A 283 2.58 -5.49 -21.65
N ALA A 284 1.88 -4.50 -22.23
CA ALA A 284 2.25 -3.89 -23.50
C ALA A 284 3.61 -3.17 -23.45
N ALA A 285 4.01 -2.68 -22.27
CA ALA A 285 5.33 -2.11 -22.02
C ALA A 285 6.42 -3.17 -21.79
N GLY A 286 6.08 -4.47 -21.81
CA GLY A 286 7.01 -5.57 -21.65
C GLY A 286 7.37 -5.87 -20.19
N VAL A 287 6.62 -5.36 -19.22
CA VAL A 287 6.83 -5.71 -17.80
C VAL A 287 6.35 -7.15 -17.56
N PRO A 288 7.10 -8.00 -16.83
CA PRO A 288 6.65 -9.37 -16.51
C PRO A 288 5.51 -9.32 -15.48
N VAL A 289 4.26 -9.36 -15.93
CA VAL A 289 3.08 -9.25 -15.07
C VAL A 289 2.44 -10.62 -14.79
N VAL A 290 2.10 -10.86 -13.53
CA VAL A 290 1.17 -11.90 -13.08
C VAL A 290 -0.10 -11.20 -12.62
N GLY A 291 -1.10 -11.11 -13.52
CA GLY A 291 -2.38 -10.46 -13.24
C GLY A 291 -3.40 -11.43 -12.64
N GLN A 292 -3.96 -11.09 -11.48
CA GLN A 292 -5.02 -11.86 -10.79
C GLN A 292 -6.16 -10.91 -10.41
N LEU A 293 -7.02 -10.60 -11.37
CA LEU A 293 -8.05 -9.55 -11.26
C LEU A 293 -9.48 -10.08 -11.14
N GLU A 294 -9.69 -11.37 -11.40
CA GLU A 294 -11.04 -11.94 -11.56
C GLU A 294 -11.57 -12.62 -10.29
N GLU A 295 -10.87 -12.44 -9.17
CA GLU A 295 -11.33 -12.95 -7.88
C GLU A 295 -12.54 -12.16 -7.39
N GLU A 296 -13.50 -12.86 -6.78
CA GLU A 296 -14.64 -12.23 -6.12
C GLU A 296 -14.17 -11.51 -4.84
N GLY A 297 -14.92 -10.49 -4.44
CA GLY A 297 -14.64 -9.67 -3.26
C GLY A 297 -14.72 -8.18 -3.56
N ILE A 298 -14.47 -7.38 -2.53
CA ILE A 298 -14.53 -5.90 -2.57
C ILE A 298 -13.13 -5.30 -2.33
N HIS A 299 -13.03 -3.98 -2.40
CA HIS A 299 -11.78 -3.27 -2.09
C HIS A 299 -11.27 -3.59 -0.68
N ALA A 300 -9.98 -3.97 -0.57
CA ALA A 300 -9.25 -4.24 0.66
C ALA A 300 -9.85 -5.33 1.58
N ILE A 301 -10.62 -6.27 1.04
CA ILE A 301 -11.33 -7.30 1.83
C ILE A 301 -10.38 -8.12 2.73
N GLU A 302 -9.14 -8.37 2.29
CA GLU A 302 -8.10 -9.09 3.04
C GLU A 302 -7.65 -8.39 4.33
N ILE A 303 -7.98 -7.11 4.53
CA ILE A 303 -7.72 -6.40 5.78
C ILE A 303 -8.76 -6.78 6.85
N PHE A 304 -9.97 -7.17 6.43
CA PHE A 304 -11.13 -7.34 7.31
C PHE A 304 -11.60 -8.79 7.42
N ASP A 305 -11.33 -9.62 6.40
CA ASP A 305 -11.75 -11.02 6.33
C ASP A 305 -10.53 -11.97 6.39
N PRO A 306 -10.41 -12.81 7.43
CA PRO A 306 -9.28 -13.72 7.58
C PRO A 306 -9.12 -14.75 6.46
N ALA A 307 -10.21 -15.23 5.86
CA ALA A 307 -10.13 -16.23 4.79
C ALA A 307 -9.63 -15.59 3.48
N ALA A 308 -10.08 -14.37 3.18
CA ALA A 308 -9.54 -13.57 2.08
C ALA A 308 -8.07 -13.23 2.30
N ALA A 309 -7.66 -12.94 3.54
CA ALA A 309 -6.26 -12.72 3.90
C ALA A 309 -5.40 -13.97 3.68
N GLU A 310 -5.85 -15.14 4.14
CA GLU A 310 -5.14 -16.41 3.95
C GLU A 310 -4.95 -16.73 2.45
N ALA A 311 -6.01 -16.60 1.65
CA ALA A 311 -5.95 -16.79 0.20
C ALA A 311 -5.00 -15.79 -0.47
N PHE A 312 -5.02 -14.52 -0.05
CA PHE A 312 -4.09 -13.50 -0.51
C PHE A 312 -2.64 -13.89 -0.21
N PHE A 313 -2.33 -14.26 1.04
CA PHE A 313 -0.97 -14.62 1.43
C PHE A 313 -0.49 -15.90 0.76
N PHE A 314 -1.37 -16.86 0.48
CA PHE A 314 -1.04 -18.04 -0.31
C PHE A 314 -0.56 -17.65 -1.72
N ALA A 315 -1.33 -16.83 -2.43
CA ALA A 315 -0.95 -16.36 -3.77
C ALA A 315 0.35 -15.56 -3.77
N VAL A 316 0.55 -14.71 -2.75
CA VAL A 316 1.78 -13.94 -2.58
C VAL A 316 2.98 -14.84 -2.28
N LYS A 317 2.80 -15.91 -1.51
CA LYS A 317 3.85 -16.87 -1.19
C LYS A 317 4.32 -17.64 -2.43
N GLU A 318 3.39 -18.04 -3.28
CA GLU A 318 3.71 -18.65 -4.59
C GLU A 318 4.53 -17.68 -5.44
N PHE A 319 4.11 -16.40 -5.50
CA PHE A 319 4.87 -15.38 -6.20
C PHE A 319 6.27 -15.23 -5.60
N ILE A 320 6.45 -15.02 -4.30
CA ILE A 320 7.76 -14.78 -3.67
C ILE A 320 8.74 -15.95 -3.81
N ASN A 321 8.26 -17.18 -4.00
CA ASN A 321 9.09 -18.39 -4.09
C ASN A 321 9.30 -18.92 -5.52
N ALA A 322 8.54 -18.43 -6.51
CA ALA A 322 8.77 -18.71 -7.92
C ALA A 322 9.99 -17.93 -8.45
#